data_AF-A0A5M9R902-F1
#
_entry.id   AF-A0A5M9R902-F1
#
_cell.length_a   1.000
_cell.length_b   1.000
_cell.length_c   1.000
_cell.angle_alpha   90.00
_cell.angle_beta   90.00
_cell.angle_gamma   90.00
#
_symmetry.space_group_name_H-M   'P 1'
#
loop_
_entity.id
_entity.type
_entity.pdbx_description
1 polymer ?
#
loop_
_entity_poly.entity_id
_entity_poly.type
_entity_poly.pdbx_seq_one_letter_code
_entity_poly.pdbx_strand_id
1 'polypeptide(L)'
;MVLQGVLVLKKSLLLCLMCSVSYNAHSSEKTCSGDMISVNAFNNFIFTQEQPFNDSLKEINLRIKSKDDYISNNTHAEFDGCGVLLKLKSNEVIKSQIKENILINATDMAINKNDKIWGYKMTFKMSAVNQDGIEKNIMLQKMSGKFQTDINGKINKSEDTSYVLIGKDRMSAKAVTTFLIDDKDRVSESSRVSTMKNDSVNTIYSYDSKNRLIQTRSGSTIEEFTYGDDNRELSSKKVQEFFTTETTVTTCKDWNKFGRCTDAEQDISVLIKGDKGKKDAIYNHHADIKYDYVY
;
A
#
# COMPACT_ATOMS: atom_id res chain seq x y z
N MET A 1 -20.67 -16.90 -23.26
CA MET A 1 -20.49 -17.27 -21.84
C MET A 1 -19.35 -16.42 -21.31
N VAL A 2 -19.59 -15.57 -20.30
CA VAL A 2 -18.64 -14.53 -19.88
C VAL A 2 -17.79 -15.03 -18.71
N LEU A 3 -16.47 -14.99 -18.83
CA LEU A 3 -15.58 -15.24 -17.69
C LEU A 3 -15.52 -14.00 -16.79
N GLN A 4 -16.21 -14.04 -15.67
CA GLN A 4 -15.84 -13.26 -14.49
C GLN A 4 -14.66 -13.97 -13.83
N GLY A 5 -13.53 -13.28 -13.61
CA GLY A 5 -12.35 -13.96 -13.05
C GLY A 5 -11.02 -13.21 -13.14
N VAL A 6 -11.01 -11.89 -12.96
CA VAL A 6 -9.77 -11.13 -12.76
C VAL A 6 -9.96 -10.14 -11.61
N LEU A 7 -9.30 -10.46 -10.49
CA LEU A 7 -9.18 -9.65 -9.28
C LEU A 7 -7.70 -9.30 -9.13
N VAL A 8 -7.40 -8.04 -8.83
CA VAL A 8 -6.04 -7.52 -8.64
C VAL A 8 -5.97 -6.83 -7.28
N LEU A 9 -4.83 -6.95 -6.60
CA LEU A 9 -4.66 -6.59 -5.20
C LEU A 9 -4.80 -5.08 -4.92
N LYS A 10 -5.32 -4.77 -3.73
CA LYS A 10 -5.23 -3.44 -3.09
C LYS A 10 -4.17 -3.45 -1.97
N LYS A 11 -3.30 -2.42 -1.99
CA LYS A 11 -2.62 -1.80 -0.83
C LYS A 11 -2.96 -0.29 -0.87
N SER A 12 -3.05 0.43 0.27
CA SER A 12 -3.90 1.65 0.37
C SER A 12 -3.35 2.84 1.21
N LEU A 13 -4.16 3.91 1.32
CA LEU A 13 -3.80 5.35 1.46
C LEU A 13 -4.68 6.12 2.51
N LEU A 14 -4.29 7.29 3.09
CA LEU A 14 -4.81 7.87 4.38
C LEU A 14 -4.50 9.41 4.67
N LEU A 15 -5.27 10.10 5.56
CA LEU A 15 -5.02 11.37 6.38
C LEU A 15 -4.68 12.78 5.75
N CYS A 16 -5.05 13.94 6.39
CA CYS A 16 -4.47 15.33 6.21
C CYS A 16 -5.08 16.53 7.05
N LEU A 17 -4.29 17.42 7.74
CA LEU A 17 -4.52 18.91 8.02
C LEU A 17 -3.23 19.71 8.50
N MET A 18 -3.25 20.58 9.55
CA MET A 18 -2.44 21.85 9.71
C MET A 18 -2.02 22.22 11.18
N CYS A 19 -1.59 23.49 11.50
CA CYS A 19 -1.02 23.98 12.79
C CYS A 19 -1.26 25.50 13.11
N SER A 20 -0.30 26.17 13.78
CA SER A 20 -0.26 27.59 14.20
C SER A 20 1.19 28.06 14.50
N VAL A 21 1.43 29.39 14.65
CA VAL A 21 2.76 30.03 14.41
C VAL A 21 3.34 30.80 15.62
N SER A 22 4.67 30.87 15.73
CA SER A 22 5.41 31.96 16.42
C SER A 22 6.85 32.10 15.87
N TYR A 23 7.43 33.31 15.93
CA TYR A 23 8.72 33.67 15.30
C TYR A 23 9.92 33.63 16.26
N ASN A 24 11.09 33.22 15.76
CA ASN A 24 12.40 33.85 16.04
C ASN A 24 13.46 33.39 15.02
N ALA A 25 14.67 33.97 15.04
CA ALA A 25 15.56 34.05 13.86
C ALA A 25 16.70 33.01 13.74
N HIS A 26 17.15 32.82 12.49
CA HIS A 26 18.44 32.28 12.03
C HIS A 26 18.83 30.82 12.36
N SER A 27 18.29 29.89 11.57
CA SER A 27 19.07 28.88 10.83
C SER A 27 18.52 28.84 9.39
N SER A 28 19.33 28.48 8.39
CA SER A 28 18.85 28.25 7.01
C SER A 28 18.43 26.81 6.75
N GLU A 29 18.22 26.02 7.80
CA GLU A 29 17.35 24.86 7.75
C GLU A 29 15.91 25.33 7.54
N LYS A 30 15.22 24.73 6.56
CA LYS A 30 13.87 25.11 6.15
C LYS A 30 12.91 25.02 7.34
N THR A 31 12.58 26.14 7.98
CA THR A 31 11.70 26.17 9.16
C THR A 31 10.27 25.81 8.78
N CYS A 32 9.98 24.51 8.74
CA CYS A 32 8.65 23.98 8.54
C CYS A 32 7.78 24.44 9.71
N SER A 33 6.69 25.14 9.44
CA SER A 33 5.64 25.22 10.45
C SER A 33 5.08 23.80 10.66
N GLY A 34 4.52 23.56 11.83
CA GLY A 34 3.78 22.32 12.06
C GLY A 34 2.62 22.14 11.07
N ASP A 35 2.21 23.19 10.32
CA ASP A 35 1.18 23.07 9.29
C ASP A 35 1.70 22.16 8.20
N MET A 36 2.90 22.47 7.69
CA MET A 36 3.54 21.68 6.66
C MET A 36 3.85 20.28 7.19
N ILE A 37 4.33 20.15 8.43
CA ILE A 37 4.57 18.83 9.04
C ILE A 37 3.27 18.02 9.11
N SER A 38 2.16 18.60 9.57
CA SER A 38 0.88 17.90 9.68
C SER A 38 0.21 17.67 8.31
N VAL A 39 0.42 18.55 7.32
CA VAL A 39 0.02 18.33 5.92
C VAL A 39 0.78 17.12 5.37
N ASN A 40 2.07 17.01 5.68
CA ASN A 40 2.96 16.03 5.07
C ASN A 40 2.96 14.68 5.77
N ALA A 41 3.10 14.62 7.10
CA ALA A 41 3.01 13.39 7.88
C ALA A 41 1.70 12.65 7.60
N PHE A 42 0.65 13.42 7.27
CA PHE A 42 -0.64 12.90 6.93
C PHE A 42 -0.75 12.60 5.41
N ASN A 43 -0.34 13.49 4.49
CA ASN A 43 -0.25 13.16 3.05
C ASN A 43 0.65 11.93 2.77
N ASN A 44 1.65 11.66 3.62
CA ASN A 44 2.51 10.48 3.54
C ASN A 44 1.76 9.20 3.87
N PHE A 45 0.80 9.23 4.79
CA PHE A 45 -0.13 8.14 5.04
C PHE A 45 -0.94 7.86 3.73
N ILE A 46 -1.20 8.88 2.87
CA ILE A 46 -1.74 8.76 1.49
C ILE A 46 -0.72 8.20 0.47
N PHE A 47 0.48 7.78 0.91
CA PHE A 47 1.49 7.09 0.09
C PHE A 47 2.10 5.83 0.73
N THR A 48 1.99 5.64 2.06
CA THR A 48 2.69 4.56 2.79
C THR A 48 1.82 3.64 3.64
N GLN A 49 0.56 4.02 3.92
CA GLN A 49 -0.28 3.37 4.95
C GLN A 49 0.26 3.49 6.40
N GLU A 50 1.29 4.33 6.65
CA GLU A 50 2.04 4.45 7.92
C GLU A 50 1.62 5.66 8.78
N GLN A 51 1.51 5.47 10.11
CA GLN A 51 1.10 6.53 11.05
C GLN A 51 2.13 7.68 11.17
N PRO A 52 1.69 8.91 11.50
CA PRO A 52 2.58 10.03 11.82
C PRO A 52 3.56 9.72 12.96
N PHE A 53 4.86 9.73 12.68
CA PHE A 53 5.93 9.77 13.68
C PHE A 53 6.50 11.19 13.78
N ASN A 54 6.98 11.57 14.97
CA ASN A 54 7.59 12.87 15.22
C ASN A 54 9.11 12.82 14.95
N ASP A 55 9.49 12.59 13.69
CA ASP A 55 10.89 12.49 13.26
C ASP A 55 11.16 13.18 11.91
N SER A 56 12.41 13.62 11.72
CA SER A 56 12.86 14.37 10.52
C SER A 56 13.30 13.44 9.39
N LEU A 57 12.47 12.45 9.08
CA LEU A 57 12.82 11.37 8.17
C LEU A 57 13.09 11.87 6.74
N LYS A 58 14.23 11.47 6.17
CA LYS A 58 14.66 11.80 4.80
C LYS A 58 14.44 10.65 3.82
N GLU A 59 14.76 9.42 4.20
CA GLU A 59 14.58 8.24 3.34
C GLU A 59 14.11 6.99 4.09
N ILE A 60 13.34 6.14 3.40
CA ILE A 60 13.02 4.77 3.81
C ILE A 60 13.51 3.81 2.74
N ASN A 61 14.16 2.72 3.13
CA ASN A 61 14.38 1.54 2.29
C ASN A 61 13.77 0.31 2.98
N LEU A 62 12.67 -0.20 2.43
CA LEU A 62 11.97 -1.40 2.90
C LEU A 62 12.29 -2.56 1.97
N ARG A 63 12.71 -3.70 2.53
CA ARG A 63 12.94 -4.94 1.77
C ARG A 63 12.18 -6.09 2.42
N ILE A 64 11.32 -6.77 1.67
CA ILE A 64 10.70 -8.06 2.05
C ILE A 64 11.39 -9.15 1.24
N LYS A 65 11.75 -10.27 1.87
CA LYS A 65 12.22 -11.45 1.16
C LYS A 65 11.85 -12.74 1.88
N SER A 66 11.17 -13.67 1.19
CA SER A 66 10.98 -15.03 1.69
C SER A 66 12.15 -15.94 1.36
N LYS A 67 12.34 -16.97 2.20
CA LYS A 67 13.41 -17.96 2.07
C LYS A 67 13.13 -19.00 0.96
N ASP A 68 11.87 -19.09 0.54
CA ASP A 68 11.32 -20.01 -0.47
C ASP A 68 11.01 -19.33 -1.83
N ASP A 69 11.40 -18.06 -2.01
CA ASP A 69 11.16 -17.25 -3.22
C ASP A 69 9.67 -16.95 -3.53
N TYR A 70 8.73 -17.27 -2.62
CA TYR A 70 7.31 -16.90 -2.72
C TYR A 70 7.07 -15.39 -2.81
N ILE A 71 7.78 -14.55 -2.03
CA ILE A 71 7.63 -13.09 -2.08
C ILE A 71 8.99 -12.37 -2.02
N SER A 72 9.11 -11.33 -2.84
CA SER A 72 10.11 -10.28 -2.68
C SER A 72 9.48 -8.90 -2.88
N ASN A 73 9.92 -7.92 -2.09
CA ASN A 73 9.60 -6.51 -2.30
C ASN A 73 10.86 -5.66 -2.08
N ASN A 74 11.05 -4.65 -2.92
CA ASN A 74 11.94 -3.53 -2.63
C ASN A 74 11.15 -2.22 -2.78
N THR A 75 11.01 -1.47 -1.69
CA THR A 75 10.37 -0.16 -1.66
C THR A 75 11.36 0.88 -1.15
N HIS A 76 11.38 2.03 -1.80
CA HIS A 76 12.23 3.16 -1.47
C HIS A 76 11.42 4.46 -1.53
N ALA A 77 11.52 5.29 -0.50
CA ALA A 77 10.84 6.58 -0.40
C ALA A 77 11.81 7.69 0.03
N GLU A 78 11.66 8.87 -0.57
CA GLU A 78 12.45 10.08 -0.33
C GLU A 78 11.53 11.22 0.09
N PHE A 79 11.93 11.98 1.11
CA PHE A 79 11.17 13.08 1.69
C PHE A 79 12.01 14.36 1.76
N ASP A 80 11.36 15.52 1.76
CA ASP A 80 12.02 16.80 2.04
C ASP A 80 12.13 17.06 3.56
N GLY A 81 12.83 18.13 3.96
CA GLY A 81 13.02 18.48 5.38
C GLY A 81 11.74 18.83 6.16
N CYS A 82 10.57 18.93 5.50
CA CYS A 82 9.26 19.07 6.13
C CYS A 82 8.44 17.77 6.07
N GLY A 83 9.06 16.66 5.66
CA GLY A 83 8.41 15.38 5.44
C GLY A 83 7.62 15.29 4.13
N VAL A 84 7.71 16.25 3.19
CA VAL A 84 6.99 16.15 1.90
C VAL A 84 7.53 14.93 1.15
N LEU A 85 6.72 13.90 0.86
CA LEU A 85 7.17 12.84 -0.07
C LEU A 85 7.56 13.45 -1.42
N LEU A 86 8.82 13.30 -1.80
CA LEU A 86 9.36 13.72 -3.09
C LEU A 86 9.25 12.58 -4.12
N LYS A 87 9.60 11.37 -3.71
CA LYS A 87 9.59 10.18 -4.57
C LYS A 87 9.27 8.93 -3.77
N LEU A 88 8.48 8.03 -4.34
CA LEU A 88 8.34 6.65 -3.88
C LEU A 88 8.48 5.72 -5.08
N LYS A 89 9.20 4.62 -4.91
CA LYS A 89 9.25 3.49 -5.84
C LYS A 89 9.03 2.19 -5.07
N SER A 90 8.25 1.29 -5.63
CA SER A 90 8.07 -0.08 -5.11
C SER A 90 8.10 -1.07 -6.26
N ASN A 91 8.81 -2.17 -6.07
CA ASN A 91 8.75 -3.35 -6.93
C ASN A 91 8.42 -4.55 -6.03
N GLU A 92 7.29 -5.21 -6.29
CA GLU A 92 6.82 -6.40 -5.59
C GLU A 92 6.70 -7.56 -6.57
N VAL A 93 7.20 -8.74 -6.21
CA VAL A 93 7.03 -9.97 -6.99
C VAL A 93 6.59 -11.09 -6.06
N ILE A 94 5.45 -11.69 -6.37
CA ILE A 94 4.88 -12.86 -5.68
C ILE A 94 4.86 -14.04 -6.66
N LYS A 95 5.36 -15.20 -6.23
CA LYS A 95 5.46 -16.46 -6.99
C LYS A 95 4.66 -17.55 -6.28
N SER A 96 3.49 -17.88 -6.81
CA SER A 96 2.59 -18.89 -6.22
C SER A 96 2.62 -20.17 -7.05
N GLN A 97 3.04 -21.29 -6.47
CA GLN A 97 3.00 -22.58 -7.16
C GLN A 97 1.57 -23.13 -7.22
N ILE A 98 1.06 -23.33 -8.44
CA ILE A 98 -0.29 -23.87 -8.70
C ILE A 98 -0.12 -25.18 -9.48
N LYS A 99 -0.05 -26.28 -8.72
CA LYS A 99 0.30 -27.62 -9.21
C LYS A 99 1.71 -27.62 -9.83
N GLU A 100 1.76 -27.71 -11.16
CA GLU A 100 2.96 -27.86 -11.99
C GLU A 100 3.39 -26.54 -12.66
N ASN A 101 2.66 -25.45 -12.41
CA ASN A 101 2.96 -24.12 -12.96
C ASN A 101 3.25 -23.14 -11.83
N ILE A 102 4.10 -22.15 -12.09
CA ILE A 102 4.34 -21.03 -11.16
C ILE A 102 3.58 -19.82 -11.70
N LEU A 103 2.61 -19.32 -10.93
CA LEU A 103 1.97 -18.03 -11.20
C LEU A 103 2.87 -16.92 -10.66
N ILE A 104 3.23 -15.94 -11.49
CA ILE A 104 4.05 -14.79 -11.12
C ILE A 104 3.19 -13.53 -11.22
N ASN A 105 3.00 -12.86 -10.09
CA ASN A 105 2.41 -11.54 -9.99
C ASN A 105 3.53 -10.54 -9.73
N ALA A 106 3.69 -9.53 -10.58
CA ALA A 106 4.68 -8.47 -10.41
C ALA A 106 4.01 -7.09 -10.45
N THR A 107 4.30 -6.25 -9.46
CA THR A 107 3.76 -4.90 -9.30
C THR A 107 4.90 -3.89 -9.21
N ASP A 108 5.02 -3.04 -10.23
CA ASP A 108 5.85 -1.83 -10.19
C ASP A 108 4.97 -0.62 -9.85
N MET A 109 5.34 0.17 -8.85
CA MET A 109 4.70 1.44 -8.52
C MET A 109 5.75 2.55 -8.41
N ALA A 110 5.42 3.74 -8.94
CA ALA A 110 6.21 4.94 -8.76
C ALA A 110 5.32 6.17 -8.53
N ILE A 111 5.58 6.92 -7.47
CA ILE A 111 4.97 8.22 -7.16
C ILE A 111 6.08 9.27 -7.18
N ASN A 112 5.87 10.40 -7.84
CA ASN A 112 6.86 11.47 -7.94
C ASN A 112 6.15 12.82 -7.77
N LYS A 113 6.73 13.72 -6.97
CA LYS A 113 6.21 15.08 -6.80
C LYS A 113 6.75 16.00 -7.89
N ASN A 114 5.85 16.58 -8.67
CA ASN A 114 6.13 17.63 -9.63
C ASN A 114 5.41 18.91 -9.17
N ASP A 115 6.16 19.93 -8.80
CA ASP A 115 5.66 21.17 -8.19
C ASP A 115 4.75 20.87 -6.99
N LYS A 116 3.46 21.24 -7.07
CA LYS A 116 2.47 21.00 -6.02
C LYS A 116 1.83 19.61 -6.08
N ILE A 117 1.91 18.92 -7.21
CA ILE A 117 1.11 17.72 -7.52
C ILE A 117 1.97 16.45 -7.43
N TRP A 118 1.38 15.35 -6.96
CA TRP A 118 2.00 14.03 -7.05
C TRP A 118 1.43 13.28 -8.26
N GLY A 119 2.30 12.94 -9.21
CA GLY A 119 1.98 12.06 -10.33
C GLY A 119 2.40 10.63 -10.01
N TYR A 120 1.53 9.65 -10.31
CA TYR A 120 1.83 8.25 -10.10
C TYR A 120 1.67 7.40 -11.36
N LYS A 121 2.43 6.30 -11.38
CA LYS A 121 2.34 5.23 -12.38
C LYS A 121 2.39 3.88 -11.66
N MET A 122 1.59 2.93 -12.13
CA MET A 122 1.66 1.54 -11.69
C MET A 122 1.64 0.62 -12.91
N THR A 123 2.41 -0.48 -12.86
CA THR A 123 2.29 -1.61 -13.78
C THR A 123 2.09 -2.87 -12.98
N PHE A 124 1.01 -3.60 -13.26
CA PHE A 124 0.77 -4.95 -12.75
C PHE A 124 0.90 -5.94 -13.91
N LYS A 125 1.72 -6.97 -13.75
CA LYS A 125 1.89 -8.09 -14.69
C LYS A 125 1.51 -9.39 -13.96
N MET A 126 0.64 -10.18 -14.55
CA MET A 126 0.41 -11.57 -14.15
C MET A 126 0.79 -12.49 -15.30
N SER A 127 1.66 -13.46 -15.03
CA SER A 127 2.10 -14.50 -15.96
C SER A 127 2.10 -15.86 -15.28
N ALA A 128 2.15 -16.93 -16.07
CA ALA A 128 2.41 -18.28 -15.58
C ALA A 128 3.60 -18.90 -16.32
N VAL A 129 4.49 -19.55 -15.58
CA VAL A 129 5.60 -20.36 -16.10
C VAL A 129 5.20 -21.83 -15.99
N ASN A 130 5.35 -22.59 -17.08
CA ASN A 130 5.07 -24.03 -17.09
C ASN A 130 6.31 -24.88 -16.77
N GLN A 131 6.16 -26.21 -16.77
CA GLN A 131 7.27 -27.17 -16.53
C GLN A 131 8.45 -26.99 -17.50
N ASP A 132 8.20 -26.57 -18.75
CA ASP A 132 9.23 -26.32 -19.76
C ASP A 132 9.97 -24.97 -19.56
N GLY A 133 9.63 -24.21 -18.52
CA GLY A 133 10.17 -22.86 -18.26
C GLY A 133 9.58 -21.76 -19.14
N ILE A 134 8.53 -22.04 -19.91
CA ILE A 134 7.92 -21.08 -20.84
C ILE A 134 7.01 -20.12 -20.07
N GLU A 135 7.40 -18.85 -19.97
CA GLU A 135 6.55 -17.79 -19.41
C GLU A 135 5.45 -17.38 -20.40
N LYS A 136 4.19 -17.44 -19.95
CA LYS A 136 3.01 -16.95 -20.67
C LYS A 136 2.35 -15.81 -19.91
N ASN A 137 2.31 -14.62 -20.52
CA ASN A 137 1.56 -13.48 -20.00
C ASN A 137 0.05 -13.78 -19.98
N ILE A 138 -0.61 -13.54 -18.84
CA ILE A 138 -2.05 -13.68 -18.64
C ILE A 138 -2.70 -12.29 -18.64
N MET A 139 -2.16 -11.37 -17.83
CA MET A 139 -2.65 -10.00 -17.69
C MET A 139 -1.49 -9.00 -17.68
N LEU A 140 -1.72 -7.82 -18.28
CA LEU A 140 -0.90 -6.63 -18.09
C LEU A 140 -1.82 -5.43 -17.88
N GLN A 141 -1.72 -4.79 -16.72
CA GLN A 141 -2.40 -3.54 -16.39
C GLN A 141 -1.36 -2.43 -16.22
N LYS A 142 -1.59 -1.30 -16.88
CA LYS A 142 -0.81 -0.07 -16.70
C LYS A 142 -1.74 1.05 -16.27
N MET A 143 -1.38 1.75 -15.22
CA MET A 143 -2.14 2.87 -14.66
C MET A 143 -1.27 4.11 -14.60
N SER A 144 -1.87 5.28 -14.81
CA SER A 144 -1.24 6.57 -14.58
C SER A 144 -2.26 7.57 -14.06
N GLY A 145 -1.90 8.30 -13.01
CA GLY A 145 -2.80 9.23 -12.35
C GLY A 145 -2.09 10.37 -11.63
N LYS A 146 -2.89 11.20 -10.98
CA LYS A 146 -2.45 12.36 -10.19
C LYS A 146 -3.29 12.48 -8.92
N PHE A 147 -2.66 12.93 -7.85
CA PHE A 147 -3.33 13.36 -6.63
C PHE A 147 -3.65 14.86 -6.72
N GLN A 148 -4.87 15.23 -6.38
CA GLN A 148 -5.38 16.61 -6.33
C GLN A 148 -5.45 17.05 -4.87
N THR A 149 -5.07 18.30 -4.61
CA THR A 149 -5.15 18.89 -3.27
C THR A 149 -6.27 19.91 -3.15
N ASP A 150 -6.74 20.13 -1.92
CA ASP A 150 -7.49 21.33 -1.54
C ASP A 150 -6.58 22.58 -1.47
N ILE A 151 -7.14 23.69 -0.97
CA ILE A 151 -6.45 24.97 -0.80
C ILE A 151 -5.36 24.94 0.30
N ASN A 152 -5.45 24.02 1.25
CA ASN A 152 -4.49 23.83 2.35
C ASN A 152 -3.36 22.85 2.00
N GLY A 153 -3.47 22.14 0.86
CA GLY A 153 -2.53 21.10 0.47
C GLY A 153 -2.94 19.68 0.91
N LYS A 154 -4.14 19.50 1.47
CA LYS A 154 -4.72 18.17 1.74
C LYS A 154 -4.99 17.44 0.43
N ILE A 155 -4.47 16.23 0.24
CA ILE A 155 -4.93 15.39 -0.88
C ILE A 155 -6.36 14.91 -0.58
N ASN A 156 -7.34 15.44 -1.32
CA ASN A 156 -8.76 15.10 -1.15
C ASN A 156 -9.27 14.14 -2.24
N LYS A 157 -8.51 13.96 -3.33
CA LYS A 157 -8.93 13.17 -4.49
C LYS A 157 -7.73 12.68 -5.31
N SER A 158 -7.87 11.56 -6.00
CA SER A 158 -7.02 11.20 -7.14
C SER A 158 -7.85 10.93 -8.40
N GLU A 159 -7.21 11.09 -9.56
CA GLU A 159 -7.75 10.73 -10.87
C GLU A 159 -6.73 9.86 -11.61
N ASP A 160 -7.16 8.73 -12.16
CA ASP A 160 -6.32 7.87 -13.00
C ASP A 160 -7.01 7.37 -14.27
N THR A 161 -6.16 7.02 -15.23
CA THR A 161 -6.51 6.18 -16.36
C THR A 161 -5.77 4.86 -16.24
N SER A 162 -6.43 3.77 -16.66
CA SER A 162 -5.81 2.46 -16.77
C SER A 162 -6.01 1.86 -18.16
N TYR A 163 -5.05 1.04 -18.57
CA TYR A 163 -5.11 0.17 -19.73
C TYR A 163 -4.86 -1.26 -19.27
N VAL A 164 -5.78 -2.16 -19.58
CA VAL A 164 -5.76 -3.56 -19.20
C VAL A 164 -5.75 -4.42 -20.45
N LEU A 165 -4.78 -5.33 -20.54
CA LEU A 165 -4.68 -6.39 -21.53
C LEU A 165 -4.87 -7.74 -20.81
N ILE A 166 -5.84 -8.54 -21.22
CA ILE A 166 -6.05 -9.91 -20.75
C ILE A 166 -6.04 -10.84 -21.97
N GLY A 167 -4.98 -11.64 -22.12
CA GLY A 167 -4.75 -12.42 -23.33
C GLY A 167 -4.67 -11.54 -24.60
N LYS A 168 -5.76 -11.47 -25.37
CA LYS A 168 -5.91 -10.59 -26.54
C LYS A 168 -6.81 -9.37 -26.29
N ASP A 169 -7.65 -9.42 -25.26
CA ASP A 169 -8.70 -8.43 -25.01
C ASP A 169 -8.11 -7.18 -24.36
N ARG A 170 -8.56 -6.01 -24.84
CA ARG A 170 -8.06 -4.70 -24.43
C ARG A 170 -9.19 -3.87 -23.85
N MET A 171 -8.98 -3.36 -22.63
CA MET A 171 -9.90 -2.46 -21.96
C MET A 171 -9.15 -1.21 -21.51
N SER A 172 -9.84 -0.07 -21.51
CA SER A 172 -9.37 1.13 -20.83
C SER A 172 -10.39 1.53 -19.77
N ALA A 173 -9.92 2.02 -18.64
CA ALA A 173 -10.76 2.57 -17.59
C ALA A 173 -10.32 3.99 -17.22
N LYS A 174 -11.26 4.72 -16.64
CA LYS A 174 -11.01 5.95 -15.89
C LYS A 174 -11.55 5.76 -14.49
N ALA A 175 -10.83 6.24 -13.50
CA ALA A 175 -11.28 6.19 -12.12
C ALA A 175 -11.05 7.50 -11.38
N VAL A 176 -11.87 7.72 -10.36
CA VAL A 176 -11.76 8.77 -9.38
C VAL A 176 -11.78 8.10 -8.00
N THR A 177 -10.81 8.43 -7.16
CA THR A 177 -10.84 8.10 -5.73
C THR A 177 -11.01 9.39 -4.95
N THR A 178 -12.03 9.47 -4.10
CA THR A 178 -12.25 10.59 -3.18
C THR A 178 -11.92 10.15 -1.76
N PHE A 179 -11.22 10.99 -1.00
CA PHE A 179 -10.88 10.75 0.40
C PHE A 179 -11.79 11.59 1.29
N LEU A 180 -12.62 10.93 2.13
CA LEU A 180 -13.48 11.59 3.10
C LEU A 180 -12.76 11.71 4.44
N ILE A 181 -13.00 12.82 5.14
CA ILE A 181 -12.28 13.21 6.35
C ILE A 181 -13.27 13.27 7.54
N ASP A 182 -12.84 12.82 8.71
CA ASP A 182 -13.60 12.86 9.96
C ASP A 182 -13.39 14.15 10.77
N ASP A 183 -14.04 14.23 11.92
CA ASP A 183 -14.00 15.36 12.88
C ASP A 183 -12.62 15.56 13.56
N LYS A 184 -11.66 14.67 13.32
CA LYS A 184 -10.31 14.68 13.89
C LYS A 184 -9.22 14.86 12.82
N ASP A 185 -9.60 15.30 11.62
CA ASP A 185 -8.72 15.45 10.45
C ASP A 185 -8.04 14.16 9.96
N ARG A 186 -8.76 13.04 10.12
CA ARG A 186 -8.32 11.72 9.64
C ARG A 186 -9.18 11.26 8.48
N VAL A 187 -8.63 10.43 7.58
CA VAL A 187 -9.44 9.82 6.52
C VAL A 187 -10.29 8.69 7.12
N SER A 188 -11.60 8.83 7.06
CA SER A 188 -12.56 7.79 7.44
C SER A 188 -12.87 6.84 6.28
N GLU A 189 -12.79 7.34 5.04
CA GLU A 189 -13.19 6.62 3.83
C GLU A 189 -12.35 6.99 2.60
N SER A 190 -12.03 6.00 1.76
CA SER A 190 -11.46 6.19 0.42
C SER A 190 -12.37 5.53 -0.62
N SER A 191 -13.22 6.36 -1.25
CA SER A 191 -14.30 5.92 -2.13
C SER A 191 -13.84 5.96 -3.59
N ARG A 192 -13.60 4.78 -4.19
CA ARG A 192 -13.15 4.65 -5.60
C ARG A 192 -14.33 4.31 -6.52
N VAL A 193 -14.56 5.14 -7.53
CA VAL A 193 -15.50 4.92 -8.63
C VAL A 193 -14.72 4.80 -9.93
N SER A 194 -14.93 3.72 -10.67
CA SER A 194 -14.23 3.39 -11.91
C SER A 194 -15.20 2.99 -13.02
N THR A 195 -14.89 3.32 -14.27
CA THR A 195 -15.65 2.85 -15.43
C THR A 195 -15.57 1.33 -15.61
N MET A 196 -14.63 0.66 -14.94
CA MET A 196 -14.53 -0.79 -14.85
C MET A 196 -15.11 -1.26 -13.51
N LYS A 197 -16.21 -2.04 -13.53
CA LYS A 197 -17.03 -2.28 -12.33
C LYS A 197 -16.29 -2.98 -11.17
N ASN A 198 -15.36 -3.88 -11.46
CA ASN A 198 -14.53 -4.57 -10.45
C ASN A 198 -13.39 -3.71 -9.88
N ASP A 199 -13.17 -2.50 -10.41
CA ASP A 199 -12.22 -1.49 -9.89
C ASP A 199 -12.96 -0.37 -9.11
N SER A 200 -14.29 -0.45 -8.98
CA SER A 200 -15.07 0.41 -8.08
C SER A 200 -15.19 -0.26 -6.71
N VAL A 201 -14.54 0.31 -5.69
CA VAL A 201 -14.45 -0.31 -4.35
C VAL A 201 -14.08 0.71 -3.27
N ASN A 202 -14.94 0.79 -2.26
CA ASN A 202 -14.74 1.63 -1.09
C ASN A 202 -13.70 1.05 -0.11
N THR A 203 -12.96 1.88 0.61
CA THR A 203 -12.11 1.51 1.76
C THR A 203 -12.56 2.29 3.00
N ILE A 204 -12.89 1.60 4.09
CA ILE A 204 -13.21 2.20 5.40
C ILE A 204 -11.96 2.09 6.30
N TYR A 205 -11.72 3.11 7.12
CA TYR A 205 -10.61 3.20 8.09
C TYR A 205 -11.18 3.42 9.49
N SER A 206 -10.90 2.48 10.39
CA SER A 206 -11.40 2.47 11.76
C SER A 206 -10.26 2.75 12.73
N TYR A 207 -10.52 3.57 13.74
CA TYR A 207 -9.52 4.05 14.69
C TYR A 207 -9.94 3.82 16.15
N ASP A 208 -8.97 3.73 17.05
CA ASP A 208 -9.22 3.69 18.49
C ASP A 208 -9.36 5.09 19.13
N SER A 209 -9.57 5.12 20.44
CA SER A 209 -9.67 6.34 21.25
C SER A 209 -8.35 7.12 21.37
N LYS A 210 -7.20 6.48 21.14
CA LYS A 210 -5.87 7.10 21.03
C LYS A 210 -5.59 7.62 19.61
N ASN A 211 -6.58 7.55 18.72
CA ASN A 211 -6.54 7.93 17.30
C ASN A 211 -5.66 7.04 16.39
N ARG A 212 -5.20 5.87 16.87
CA ARG A 212 -4.42 4.90 16.09
C ARG A 212 -5.34 4.16 15.12
N LEU A 213 -4.87 3.86 13.90
CA LEU A 213 -5.60 3.00 12.97
C LEU A 213 -5.65 1.58 13.54
N ILE A 214 -6.84 0.98 13.66
CA ILE A 214 -6.99 -0.40 14.15
C ILE A 214 -7.57 -1.36 13.12
N GLN A 215 -8.26 -0.87 12.08
CA GLN A 215 -8.69 -1.70 10.95
C GLN A 215 -8.81 -0.89 9.66
N THR A 216 -8.44 -1.49 8.52
CA THR A 216 -8.98 -1.11 7.21
C THR A 216 -9.87 -2.21 6.63
N ARG A 217 -10.88 -1.82 5.85
CA ARG A 217 -11.80 -2.75 5.19
C ARG A 217 -12.14 -2.26 3.79
N SER A 218 -11.82 -3.06 2.76
CA SER A 218 -12.06 -2.71 1.36
C SER A 218 -12.47 -3.93 0.54
N GLY A 219 -13.77 -4.07 0.24
CA GLY A 219 -14.30 -5.23 -0.49
C GLY A 219 -13.89 -6.53 0.20
N SER A 220 -13.27 -7.44 -0.54
CA SER A 220 -12.75 -8.72 -0.04
C SER A 220 -11.37 -8.61 0.63
N THR A 221 -11.10 -7.54 1.38
CA THR A 221 -9.85 -7.38 2.14
C THR A 221 -10.11 -6.66 3.45
N ILE A 222 -9.63 -7.23 4.54
CA ILE A 222 -9.61 -6.66 5.89
C ILE A 222 -8.16 -6.68 6.36
N GLU A 223 -7.70 -5.60 7.00
CA GLU A 223 -6.41 -5.56 7.67
C GLU A 223 -6.58 -4.95 9.07
N GLU A 224 -6.13 -5.66 10.10
CA GLU A 224 -6.31 -5.31 11.52
C GLU A 224 -4.94 -5.07 12.16
N PHE A 225 -4.82 -4.05 13.01
CA PHE A 225 -3.54 -3.58 13.56
C PHE A 225 -3.54 -3.66 15.09
N THR A 226 -2.45 -4.15 15.67
CA THR A 226 -2.28 -4.29 17.13
C THR A 226 -1.11 -3.44 17.63
N TYR A 227 -1.26 -2.90 18.84
CA TYR A 227 -0.33 -1.92 19.42
C TYR A 227 -0.04 -2.23 20.88
N GLY A 228 1.19 -1.94 21.31
CA GLY A 228 1.61 -2.02 22.70
C GLY A 228 1.04 -0.89 23.57
N ASP A 229 1.27 -1.02 24.88
CA ASP A 229 0.90 0.01 25.87
C ASP A 229 1.66 1.32 25.65
N ASP A 230 2.91 1.23 25.19
CA ASP A 230 3.78 2.33 24.75
C ASP A 230 3.35 2.98 23.41
N ASN A 231 2.29 2.45 22.80
CA ASN A 231 1.67 2.85 21.54
C ASN A 231 2.40 2.45 20.25
N ARG A 232 3.52 1.72 20.30
CA ARG A 232 4.16 1.18 19.08
C ARG A 232 3.29 0.09 18.46
N GLU A 233 3.34 -0.02 17.13
CA GLU A 233 2.72 -1.14 16.41
C GLU A 233 3.49 -2.43 16.68
N LEU A 234 2.77 -3.51 17.00
CA LEU A 234 3.32 -4.83 17.27
C LEU A 234 3.11 -5.78 16.08
N SER A 235 1.91 -5.77 15.50
CA SER A 235 1.59 -6.59 14.33
C SER A 235 0.41 -6.06 13.52
N SER A 236 0.41 -6.38 12.22
CA SER A 236 -0.79 -6.31 11.37
C SER A 236 -1.22 -7.71 10.94
N LYS A 237 -2.53 -7.93 10.81
CA LYS A 237 -3.12 -9.14 10.24
C LYS A 237 -4.00 -8.76 9.07
N LYS A 238 -3.59 -9.17 7.86
CA LYS A 238 -4.32 -8.96 6.63
C LYS A 238 -4.99 -10.26 6.17
N VAL A 239 -6.29 -10.21 5.92
CA VAL A 239 -7.06 -11.31 5.30
C VAL A 239 -7.62 -10.81 3.96
N GLN A 240 -7.41 -11.59 2.91
CA GLN A 240 -7.85 -11.27 1.55
C GLN A 240 -8.53 -12.48 0.89
N GLU A 241 -9.74 -12.28 0.37
CA GLU A 241 -10.60 -13.36 -0.13
C GLU A 241 -10.95 -13.18 -1.62
N PHE A 242 -10.26 -13.92 -2.47
CA PHE A 242 -10.53 -13.95 -3.92
C PHE A 242 -10.94 -15.37 -4.33
N PHE A 243 -10.19 -16.01 -5.23
CA PHE A 243 -10.31 -17.45 -5.51
C PHE A 243 -9.57 -18.32 -4.47
N THR A 244 -8.69 -17.69 -3.69
CA THR A 244 -8.05 -18.20 -2.46
C THR A 244 -8.40 -17.28 -1.30
N THR A 245 -8.25 -17.78 -0.06
CA THR A 245 -8.15 -16.92 1.12
C THR A 245 -6.69 -16.84 1.52
N GLU A 246 -6.09 -15.65 1.40
CA GLU A 246 -4.74 -15.37 1.89
C GLU A 246 -4.83 -14.70 3.26
N THR A 247 -4.05 -15.18 4.23
CA THR A 247 -3.86 -14.54 5.54
C THR A 247 -2.38 -14.23 5.71
N THR A 248 -2.04 -12.95 5.75
CA THR A 248 -0.72 -12.43 6.15
C THR A 248 -0.80 -12.00 7.62
N VAL A 249 0.21 -12.35 8.41
CA VAL A 249 0.48 -11.76 9.73
C VAL A 249 1.89 -11.18 9.69
N THR A 250 2.00 -9.85 9.83
CA THR A 250 3.28 -9.15 9.94
C THR A 250 3.54 -8.87 11.42
N THR A 251 4.68 -9.29 11.98
CA THR A 251 5.04 -9.07 13.39
C THR A 251 6.37 -8.35 13.51
N CYS A 252 6.39 -7.19 14.15
CA CYS A 252 7.61 -6.43 14.39
C CYS A 252 8.48 -7.10 15.48
N LYS A 253 9.80 -7.04 15.30
CA LYS A 253 10.82 -7.62 16.18
C LYS A 253 11.65 -6.56 16.88
N ASP A 254 12.12 -5.58 16.13
CA ASP A 254 12.95 -4.47 16.62
C ASP A 254 12.39 -3.13 16.17
N TRP A 255 12.57 -2.11 17.01
CA TRP A 255 12.17 -0.74 16.74
C TRP A 255 13.34 0.23 16.96
N ASN A 256 13.41 1.29 16.16
CA ASN A 256 14.38 2.36 16.37
C ASN A 256 13.99 3.30 17.53
N LYS A 257 14.87 4.26 17.84
CA LYS A 257 14.68 5.25 18.93
C LYS A 257 13.44 6.15 18.79
N PHE A 258 12.79 6.19 17.63
CA PHE A 258 11.56 6.93 17.36
C PHE A 258 10.30 6.05 17.42
N GLY A 259 10.46 4.74 17.69
CA GLY A 259 9.35 3.79 17.75
C GLY A 259 8.91 3.22 16.39
N ARG A 260 9.63 3.49 15.30
CA ARG A 260 9.41 2.85 13.99
C ARG A 260 9.99 1.44 13.96
N CYS A 261 9.31 0.50 13.33
CA CYS A 261 9.77 -0.88 13.19
C CYS A 261 10.97 -0.98 12.23
N THR A 262 12.09 -1.54 12.66
CA THR A 262 13.31 -1.75 11.83
C THR A 262 13.45 -3.17 11.30
N ASP A 263 12.88 -4.15 12.01
CA ASP A 263 12.97 -5.56 11.70
C ASP A 263 11.62 -6.23 11.98
N ALA A 264 11.09 -7.00 11.03
CA ALA A 264 9.83 -7.72 11.17
C ALA A 264 9.85 -9.05 10.42
N GLU A 265 8.95 -9.96 10.80
CA GLU A 265 8.65 -11.18 10.04
C GLU A 265 7.24 -11.11 9.45
N GLN A 266 7.00 -11.84 8.36
CA GLN A 266 5.70 -11.98 7.73
C GLN A 266 5.39 -13.46 7.51
N ASP A 267 4.44 -14.00 8.26
CA ASP A 267 3.89 -15.34 8.04
C ASP A 267 2.68 -15.23 7.11
N ILE A 268 2.65 -16.06 6.06
CA ILE A 268 1.64 -15.98 4.99
C ILE A 268 1.04 -17.37 4.77
N SER A 269 -0.28 -17.48 4.92
CA SER A 269 -1.02 -18.73 4.69
C SER A 269 -2.01 -18.55 3.54
N VAL A 270 -1.87 -19.35 2.48
CA VAL A 270 -2.73 -19.36 1.29
C VAL A 270 -3.62 -20.60 1.32
N LEU A 271 -4.91 -20.40 1.59
CA LEU A 271 -5.95 -21.42 1.55
C LEU A 271 -6.60 -21.49 0.16
N ILE A 272 -6.53 -22.66 -0.48
CA ILE A 272 -7.26 -22.99 -1.70
C ILE A 272 -8.35 -24.01 -1.35
N LYS A 273 -9.62 -23.64 -1.53
CA LYS A 273 -10.76 -24.52 -1.18
C LYS A 273 -10.88 -25.71 -2.14
N GLY A 274 -11.21 -26.88 -1.59
CA GLY A 274 -11.28 -28.14 -2.31
C GLY A 274 -12.54 -28.31 -3.15
N ASP A 275 -12.39 -28.38 -4.46
CA ASP A 275 -13.50 -28.68 -5.38
C ASP A 275 -14.13 -30.07 -5.11
N LYS A 276 -15.46 -30.11 -5.02
CA LYS A 276 -16.29 -31.34 -5.09
C LYS A 276 -15.83 -32.47 -4.15
N GLY A 277 -15.59 -32.15 -2.88
CA GLY A 277 -15.23 -33.14 -1.86
C GLY A 277 -13.73 -33.50 -1.81
N LYS A 278 -12.88 -32.82 -2.59
CA LYS A 278 -11.44 -32.79 -2.32
C LYS A 278 -11.18 -32.03 -1.02
N LYS A 279 -10.08 -32.35 -0.34
CA LYS A 279 -9.59 -31.56 0.79
C LYS A 279 -9.11 -30.19 0.31
N ASP A 280 -9.23 -29.20 1.18
CA ASP A 280 -8.58 -27.90 1.01
C ASP A 280 -7.05 -28.07 0.98
N ALA A 281 -6.37 -27.20 0.25
CA ALA A 281 -4.91 -27.09 0.25
C ALA A 281 -4.49 -25.81 0.98
N ILE A 282 -3.51 -25.92 1.88
CA ILE A 282 -2.94 -24.80 2.62
C ILE A 282 -1.44 -24.76 2.32
N TYR A 283 -0.96 -23.61 1.87
CA TYR A 283 0.44 -23.32 1.64
C TYR A 283 0.88 -22.25 2.64
N ASN A 284 2.00 -22.47 3.32
CA ASN A 284 2.53 -21.54 4.32
C ASN A 284 3.91 -21.07 3.89
N HIS A 285 4.11 -19.75 3.91
CA HIS A 285 5.32 -19.06 3.50
C HIS A 285 5.76 -18.11 4.62
N HIS A 286 7.05 -17.79 4.68
CA HIS A 286 7.62 -16.93 5.73
C HIS A 286 8.67 -16.00 5.11
N ALA A 287 8.56 -14.70 5.39
CA ALA A 287 9.45 -13.67 4.87
C ALA A 287 10.04 -12.78 5.96
N ASP A 288 11.31 -12.43 5.80
CA ASP A 288 12.00 -11.44 6.62
C ASP A 288 11.76 -10.04 6.00
N ILE A 289 11.47 -9.03 6.84
CA ILE A 289 11.34 -7.62 6.44
C ILE A 289 12.40 -6.78 7.16
N LYS A 290 13.14 -5.96 6.41
CA LYS A 290 14.04 -4.93 6.96
C LYS A 290 13.61 -3.52 6.52
N TYR A 291 13.74 -2.56 7.43
CA TYR A 291 13.48 -1.14 7.17
C TYR A 291 14.72 -0.31 7.54
N ASP A 292 15.46 0.18 6.53
CA ASP A 292 16.55 1.13 6.74
C ASP A 292 15.98 2.56 6.68
N TYR A 293 16.20 3.36 7.73
CA TYR A 293 15.73 4.75 7.83
C TYR A 293 16.90 5.73 7.82
N VAL A 294 16.79 6.82 7.04
CA VAL A 294 17.76 7.92 7.00
C VAL A 294 17.13 9.19 7.56
N TYR A 295 17.85 9.87 8.44
CA TYR A 295 17.39 11.02 9.24
C TYR A 295 18.20 12.30 9.01
#